data_AF-A0A1W1BZ66-F1
#
_entry.id   AF-A0A1W1BZ66-F1
#
_cell.length_a   1.000
_cell.length_b   1.000
_cell.length_c   1.000
_cell.angle_alpha   90.00
_cell.angle_beta   90.00
_cell.angle_gamma   90.00
#
_symmetry.space_group_name_H-M   'P 1'
#
loop_
_entity.id
_entity.type
_entity.pdbx_description
1 polymer ?
#
loop_
_entity_poly.entity_id
_entity_poly.type
_entity_poly.pdbx_seq_one_letter_code
_entity_poly.pdbx_strand_id
1 'polypeptide(L)'
;MRSLMVLAFFSIMLFAKEPVWIKDPTINGRYIGAIGCAKDINNTKLQEKMALLRAKGAISQQIQTEVKDTIEKNTTVDGDIFSEEFGFHTDQKSATTFSIQKMDSYRYSDGLLCVWVVKK
;
A
#
# COMPACT_ATOMS: atom_id res chain seq x y z
N MET A 1 1.53 7.02 -62.68
CA MET A 1 2.39 7.92 -61.88
C MET A 1 1.79 8.03 -60.47
N ARG A 2 2.56 7.60 -59.45
CA ARG A 2 2.52 7.88 -57.98
C ARG A 2 1.18 8.40 -57.41
N SER A 3 0.34 7.61 -56.74
CA SER A 3 0.51 6.93 -55.43
C SER A 3 1.17 7.79 -54.34
N LEU A 4 0.35 8.33 -53.45
CA LEU A 4 0.78 8.80 -52.12
C LEU A 4 -0.41 8.68 -51.16
N MET A 5 -0.53 7.51 -50.55
CA MET A 5 -1.42 7.20 -49.45
C MET A 5 -0.68 7.58 -48.17
N VAL A 6 -1.05 8.71 -47.56
CA VAL A 6 -0.51 9.17 -46.28
C VAL A 6 -1.19 8.38 -45.17
N LEU A 7 -0.51 7.35 -44.68
CA LEU A 7 -0.91 6.61 -43.47
C LEU A 7 -0.61 7.48 -42.24
N ALA A 8 -1.66 8.06 -41.65
CA ALA A 8 -1.59 8.67 -40.34
C ALA A 8 -1.41 7.58 -39.27
N PHE A 9 -0.18 7.42 -38.79
CA PHE A 9 0.11 6.65 -37.58
C PHE A 9 -0.36 7.44 -36.36
N PHE A 10 -1.64 7.31 -36.01
CA PHE A 10 -2.11 7.64 -34.67
C PHE A 10 -1.53 6.60 -33.70
N SER A 11 -0.35 6.88 -33.14
CA SER A 11 0.17 6.17 -31.98
C SER A 11 -0.77 6.42 -30.80
N ILE A 12 -1.71 5.50 -30.59
CA ILE A 12 -2.52 5.43 -29.37
C ILE A 12 -1.55 5.09 -28.23
N MET A 13 -1.13 6.10 -27.46
CA MET A 13 -0.49 5.86 -26.17
C MET A 13 -1.51 5.16 -25.26
N LEU A 14 -1.43 3.83 -25.19
CA LEU A 14 -2.13 3.04 -24.18
C LEU A 14 -1.50 3.35 -22.81
N PHE A 15 -2.04 4.35 -22.13
CA PHE A 15 -1.78 4.53 -20.69
C PHE A 15 -2.29 3.27 -19.98
N ALA A 16 -1.39 2.53 -19.34
CA ALA A 16 -1.76 1.37 -18.54
C ALA A 16 -2.77 1.81 -17.48
N LYS A 17 -3.99 1.27 -17.56
CA LYS A 17 -5.08 1.58 -16.64
C LYS A 17 -4.62 1.29 -15.22
N GLU A 18 -4.87 2.25 -14.32
CA GLU A 18 -4.56 2.11 -12.90
C GLU A 18 -5.23 0.85 -12.32
N PRO A 19 -4.47 -0.04 -11.66
CA PRO A 19 -5.02 -1.29 -11.17
C PRO A 19 -5.91 -1.08 -9.95
N VAL A 20 -6.94 -1.92 -9.82
CA VAL A 20 -7.96 -1.81 -8.76
C VAL A 20 -7.35 -1.80 -7.36
N TRP A 21 -6.27 -2.57 -7.17
CA TRP A 21 -5.60 -2.70 -5.87
C TRP A 21 -5.02 -1.38 -5.36
N ILE A 22 -4.85 -0.34 -6.19
CA ILE A 22 -4.42 1.00 -5.75
C ILE A 22 -5.48 1.66 -4.85
N LYS A 23 -6.76 1.43 -5.13
CA LYS A 23 -7.88 2.00 -4.37
C LYS A 23 -8.34 1.08 -3.26
N ASP A 24 -8.24 -0.23 -3.49
CA ASP A 24 -8.61 -1.25 -2.53
C ASP A 24 -7.53 -2.34 -2.45
N PRO A 25 -6.51 -2.16 -1.58
CA PRO A 25 -5.44 -3.13 -1.42
C PRO A 25 -5.86 -4.40 -0.68
N THR A 26 -7.06 -4.41 -0.08
CA THR A 26 -7.62 -5.60 0.57
C THR A 26 -8.38 -6.49 -0.40
N ILE A 27 -8.76 -5.95 -1.57
CA ILE A 27 -9.63 -6.57 -2.58
C ILE A 27 -10.89 -7.13 -1.91
N ASN A 28 -11.79 -6.23 -1.53
CA ASN A 28 -13.04 -6.50 -0.83
C ASN A 28 -12.84 -7.28 0.48
N GLY A 29 -11.80 -6.94 1.26
CA GLY A 29 -11.48 -7.61 2.53
C GLY A 29 -10.93 -9.04 2.39
N ARG A 30 -10.62 -9.49 1.18
CA ARG A 30 -10.08 -10.85 0.94
C ARG A 30 -8.66 -11.02 1.47
N TYR A 31 -7.88 -9.94 1.45
CA TYR A 31 -6.47 -9.93 1.85
C TYR A 31 -6.22 -8.89 2.93
N ILE A 32 -5.31 -9.20 3.85
CA ILE A 32 -4.64 -8.18 4.65
C ILE A 32 -3.52 -7.61 3.78
N GLY A 33 -3.89 -6.62 2.97
CA GLY A 33 -3.01 -6.03 1.96
C GLY A 33 -2.82 -4.53 2.15
N ALA A 34 -1.65 -4.05 1.74
CA ALA A 34 -1.32 -2.63 1.78
C ALA A 34 -0.50 -2.20 0.56
N ILE A 35 -0.51 -0.89 0.31
CA ILE A 35 0.32 -0.26 -0.72
C ILE A 35 1.38 0.57 -0.03
N GLY A 36 2.61 0.49 -0.54
CA GLY A 36 3.62 1.48 -0.27
C GLY A 36 4.07 2.12 -1.57
N CYS A 37 4.12 3.45 -1.60
CA CYS A 37 4.59 4.20 -2.75
C CYS A 37 5.88 4.92 -2.41
N ALA A 38 6.84 4.97 -3.34
CA ALA A 38 8.08 5.71 -3.20
C ALA A 38 8.43 6.43 -4.50
N LYS A 39 8.94 7.66 -4.37
CA LYS A 39 9.43 8.47 -5.49
C LYS A 39 10.94 8.56 -5.36
N ASP A 40 11.64 7.99 -6.31
CA ASP A 40 13.09 8.12 -6.44
C ASP A 40 13.43 8.05 -7.94
N ILE A 41 14.19 9.04 -8.39
CA ILE A 41 14.48 9.31 -9.80
C ILE A 41 15.73 8.56 -10.25
N ASN A 42 16.59 8.15 -9.32
CA ASN A 42 17.96 7.72 -9.66
C ASN A 42 18.23 6.23 -9.41
N ASN A 43 17.42 5.55 -8.58
CA ASN A 43 17.66 4.12 -8.28
C ASN A 43 16.35 3.33 -8.12
N THR A 44 15.97 2.60 -9.16
CA THR A 44 14.75 1.78 -9.19
C THR A 44 14.72 0.68 -8.12
N LYS A 45 15.88 0.11 -7.77
CA LYS A 45 15.97 -0.91 -6.70
C LYS A 45 15.76 -0.29 -5.32
N LEU A 46 16.32 0.89 -5.08
CA LEU A 46 16.11 1.61 -3.82
C LEU A 46 14.65 2.06 -3.69
N GLN A 47 14.09 2.57 -4.78
CA GLN A 47 12.68 2.95 -4.88
C GLN A 47 11.76 1.79 -4.50
N GLU A 48 11.97 0.61 -5.09
CA GLU A 48 11.18 -0.58 -4.80
C GLU A 48 11.34 -1.03 -3.34
N LYS A 49 12.56 -1.03 -2.79
CA LYS A 49 12.79 -1.35 -1.37
C LYS A 49 12.07 -0.39 -0.44
N MET A 50 12.10 0.91 -0.73
CA MET A 50 11.38 1.91 0.05
C MET A 50 9.85 1.73 -0.03
N ALA A 51 9.34 1.44 -1.23
CA ALA A 51 7.92 1.12 -1.42
C ALA A 51 7.51 -0.12 -0.62
N LEU A 52 8.30 -1.19 -0.67
CA LEU A 52 8.08 -2.42 0.12
C LEU A 52 8.11 -2.16 1.64
N LEU A 53 9.07 -1.38 2.13
CA LEU A 53 9.18 -1.03 3.55
C LEU A 53 7.96 -0.23 4.03
N ARG A 54 7.49 0.74 3.22
CA ARG A 54 6.27 1.51 3.51
C ARG A 54 5.03 0.62 3.54
N ALA A 55 4.90 -0.29 2.57
CA ALA A 55 3.79 -1.24 2.51
C ALA A 55 3.78 -2.17 3.74
N LYS A 56 4.96 -2.68 4.14
CA LYS A 56 5.11 -3.49 5.35
C LYS A 56 4.74 -2.70 6.62
N GLY A 57 5.18 -1.45 6.70
CA GLY A 57 4.85 -0.55 7.82
C GLY A 57 3.35 -0.35 7.95
N ALA A 58 2.64 -0.15 6.83
CA ALA A 58 1.19 -0.02 6.82
C ALA A 58 0.47 -1.29 7.32
N ILE A 59 0.89 -2.49 6.87
CA ILE A 59 0.34 -3.75 7.42
C ILE A 59 0.62 -3.88 8.93
N SER A 60 1.82 -3.51 9.37
CA SER A 60 2.19 -3.55 10.79
C SER A 60 1.29 -2.63 11.63
N GLN A 61 1.00 -1.43 11.15
CA GLN A 61 0.08 -0.48 11.80
C GLN A 61 -1.36 -0.99 11.82
N GLN A 62 -1.83 -1.59 10.73
CA GLN A 62 -3.17 -2.23 10.68
C GLN A 62 -3.30 -3.32 11.75
N ILE A 63 -2.32 -4.23 11.82
CA ILE A 63 -2.30 -5.30 12.83
C ILE A 63 -2.27 -4.72 14.26
N GLN A 64 -1.46 -3.68 14.50
CA GLN A 64 -1.40 -3.04 15.83
C GLN A 64 -2.75 -2.40 16.22
N THR A 65 -3.44 -1.79 15.26
CA THR A 65 -4.75 -1.16 15.47
C THR A 65 -5.79 -2.23 15.79
N GLU A 66 -5.84 -3.32 15.03
CA GLU A 66 -6.75 -4.45 15.30
C GLU A 66 -6.53 -5.08 16.68
N VAL A 67 -5.27 -5.23 17.09
CA VAL A 67 -4.93 -5.76 18.43
C VAL A 67 -5.41 -4.81 19.53
N LYS A 68 -5.20 -3.50 19.38
CA LYS A 68 -5.65 -2.50 20.35
C LYS A 68 -7.18 -2.53 20.50
N ASP A 69 -7.91 -2.50 19.39
CA ASP A 69 -9.38 -2.56 19.39
C ASP A 69 -9.93 -3.85 20.02
N THR A 70 -9.23 -4.98 19.82
CA THR A 70 -9.62 -6.27 20.40
C THR A 70 -9.38 -6.32 21.92
N ILE A 71 -8.29 -5.71 22.40
CA ILE A 71 -8.00 -5.62 23.83
C ILE A 71 -9.06 -4.75 24.51
N GLU A 72 -9.34 -3.55 23.97
CA GLU A 72 -10.30 -2.61 24.55
C GLU A 72 -11.73 -3.18 24.62
N LYS A 73 -12.15 -3.93 23.59
CA LYS A 73 -13.45 -4.62 23.57
C LYS A 73 -13.54 -5.79 24.55
N ASN A 74 -12.42 -6.44 24.86
CA ASN A 74 -12.39 -7.54 25.83
C ASN A 74 -12.21 -7.06 27.29
N THR A 75 -11.76 -5.83 27.52
CA THR A 75 -11.67 -5.21 28.85
C THR A 75 -12.90 -4.40 29.27
N THR A 76 -13.91 -4.25 28.41
CA THR A 76 -15.16 -3.53 28.72
C THR A 76 -16.27 -4.44 29.27
N VAL A 77 -15.89 -5.35 30.16
CA VAL A 77 -16.79 -5.94 31.18
C VAL A 77 -16.25 -5.62 32.57
N ASP A 78 -15.92 -4.35 32.82
CA ASP A 78 -16.24 -3.67 34.07
C ASP A 78 -15.93 -2.18 33.86
N GLY A 79 -16.82 -1.33 34.36
CA GLY A 79 -16.87 0.08 33.99
C GLY A 79 -15.63 0.88 34.37
N ASP A 80 -15.26 1.86 33.54
CA ASP A 80 -15.10 3.23 34.03
C ASP A 80 -15.01 4.23 32.88
N ILE A 81 -15.58 5.39 33.14
CA ILE A 81 -15.63 6.57 32.28
C ILE A 81 -14.26 7.25 32.38
N PHE A 82 -13.37 7.20 31.39
CA PHE A 82 -12.26 8.16 31.34
C PHE A 82 -11.78 8.53 29.92
N SER A 83 -11.56 9.83 29.79
CA SER A 83 -11.12 10.66 28.67
C SER A 83 -10.15 10.04 27.66
N GLU A 84 -10.49 10.16 26.37
CA GLU A 84 -9.56 10.03 25.24
C GLU A 84 -8.55 11.19 25.26
N GLU A 85 -7.43 11.01 25.96
CA GLU A 85 -6.23 11.80 25.74
C GLU A 85 -5.41 11.12 24.64
N PHE A 86 -5.34 11.74 23.46
CA PHE A 86 -4.51 11.30 22.32
C PHE A 86 -3.01 11.44 22.66
N GLY A 87 -2.51 10.53 23.50
CA GLY A 87 -1.09 10.35 23.74
C GLY A 87 -0.46 9.53 22.61
N PHE A 88 0.18 10.20 21.64
CA PHE A 88 1.14 9.55 20.75
C PHE A 88 2.41 9.18 21.56
N HIS A 89 2.33 8.09 22.31
CA HIS A 89 3.51 7.33 22.74
C HIS A 89 3.54 6.05 21.92
N THR A 90 4.08 6.17 20.70
CA THR A 90 4.39 5.01 19.87
C THR A 90 5.64 4.35 20.43
N ASP A 91 5.49 3.60 21.52
CA ASP A 91 6.44 2.55 21.88
C ASP A 91 6.37 1.51 20.76
N GLN A 92 7.13 1.74 19.69
CA GLN A 92 7.19 0.88 18.52
C GLN A 92 7.92 -0.42 18.89
N LYS A 93 7.26 -1.31 19.64
CA LYS A 93 7.65 -2.71 19.77
C LYS A 93 7.38 -3.39 18.42
N SER A 94 8.29 -3.17 17.48
CA SER A 94 8.36 -3.85 16.18
C SER A 94 8.73 -5.32 16.40
N ALA A 95 7.76 -6.14 16.79
CA ALA A 95 7.95 -7.59 16.93
C ALA A 95 6.81 -8.41 16.33
N THR A 96 6.02 -7.87 15.39
CA THR A 96 5.15 -8.70 14.57
C THR A 96 5.95 -9.30 13.42
N THR A 97 6.49 -10.50 13.66
CA THR A 97 7.20 -11.32 12.67
C THR A 97 6.19 -11.90 11.68
N PHE A 98 5.71 -11.11 10.72
CA PHE A 98 4.88 -11.61 9.62
C PHE A 98 5.63 -11.57 8.29
N SER A 99 5.35 -12.55 7.45
CA SER A 99 5.84 -12.60 6.08
C SER A 99 4.91 -11.80 5.18
N ILE A 100 5.48 -11.09 4.21
CA ILE A 100 4.72 -10.40 3.17
C ILE A 100 5.05 -11.01 1.81
N GLN A 101 4.06 -11.00 0.92
CA GLN A 101 4.23 -11.31 -0.49
C GLN A 101 4.04 -10.04 -1.30
N LYS A 102 5.02 -9.68 -2.14
CA LYS A 102 4.78 -8.72 -3.21
C LYS A 102 3.86 -9.36 -4.25
N MET A 103 2.72 -8.72 -4.50
CA MET A 103 1.74 -9.20 -5.48
C MET A 103 1.93 -8.51 -6.82
N ASP A 104 2.07 -7.18 -6.82
CA ASP A 104 2.16 -6.38 -8.03
C ASP A 104 2.83 -5.02 -7.77
N SER A 105 3.15 -4.29 -8.84
CA SER A 105 3.66 -2.91 -8.77
C SER A 105 3.14 -2.06 -9.92
N TYR A 106 2.85 -0.79 -9.64
CA TYR A 106 2.36 0.18 -10.60
C TYR A 106 3.22 1.44 -10.56
N ARG A 107 3.60 1.94 -11.75
CA ARG A 107 4.41 3.15 -11.88
C ARG A 107 3.58 4.24 -12.56
N TYR A 108 3.40 5.35 -11.86
CA TYR A 108 2.79 6.55 -12.40
C TYR A 108 3.74 7.25 -13.38
N SER A 109 3.17 8.05 -14.28
CA SER A 109 3.91 8.85 -15.26
C SER A 109 4.84 9.89 -14.63
N ASP A 110 4.58 10.30 -13.38
CA ASP A 110 5.40 11.23 -12.62
C ASP A 110 6.63 10.57 -11.95
N GLY A 111 6.82 9.27 -12.17
CA GLY A 111 7.91 8.48 -11.62
C GLY A 111 7.62 7.83 -10.27
N LEU A 112 6.44 8.03 -9.66
CA LEU A 112 6.04 7.36 -8.42
C LEU A 112 5.84 5.86 -8.66
N LEU A 113 6.53 5.01 -7.88
CA LEU A 113 6.35 3.56 -7.89
C LEU A 113 5.55 3.15 -6.66
N CYS A 114 4.41 2.52 -6.87
CA CYS A 114 3.60 1.89 -5.85
C CYS A 114 3.71 0.38 -5.93
N VAL A 115 3.82 -0.27 -4.77
CA VAL A 115 3.93 -1.73 -4.66
C VAL A 115 2.81 -2.23 -3.76
N TRP A 116 2.09 -3.24 -4.23
CA TRP A 116 1.07 -3.92 -3.46
C TRP A 116 1.64 -5.18 -2.83
N VAL A 117 1.44 -5.31 -1.52
CA VAL A 117 1.85 -6.47 -0.75
C VAL A 117 0.69 -7.01 0.05
N VAL A 118 0.69 -8.32 0.26
CA VAL A 118 -0.27 -9.01 1.13
C VAL A 118 0.48 -9.76 2.22
N LYS A 119 -0.11 -9.83 3.41
CA LYS A 119 0.37 -10.70 4.49
C LYS A 119 0.20 -12.17 4.05
N LYS A 120 1.23 -12.98 4.27
CA LYS A 120 1.17 -14.45 4.14
C LYS A 120 0.80 -15.10 5.46
#